data_AF-A0A920JE21-F1
#
_entry.id   AF-A0A920JE21-F1
#
_cell.length_a   1.000
_cell.length_b   1.000
_cell.length_c   1.000
_cell.angle_alpha   90.00
_cell.angle_beta   90.00
_cell.angle_gamma   90.00
#
_symmetry.space_group_name_H-M   'P 1'
#
loop_
_entity.id
_entity.type
_entity.pdbx_description
1 polymer ?
#
loop_
_entity_poly.entity_id
_entity_poly.type
_entity_poly.pdbx_seq_one_letter_code
_entity_poly.pdbx_strand_id
1 'polypeptide(L)'
;MTNIGTYRAYVESYLKQNSNLNTETMTFLVRQLPSSPEGVPLEIYTFTNTTEWEAYEKIQSDIFDHLFAILPKFGLRVFQNGLLEAVAVKNLPFNQLDE
;
A
#
# COMPACT_ATOMS: atom_id res chain seq x y z
N MET A 1 -11.16 17.00 6.33
CA MET A 1 -10.51 15.69 6.06
C MET A 1 -9.37 15.89 5.09
N THR A 2 -8.23 15.20 5.27
CA THR A 2 -7.09 15.25 4.32
C THR A 2 -7.18 14.08 3.34
N ASN A 3 -6.54 14.17 2.16
CA ASN A 3 -6.53 13.09 1.17
C ASN A 3 -6.09 11.76 1.76
N ILE A 4 -4.98 11.75 2.52
CA ILE A 4 -4.48 10.56 3.20
C ILE A 4 -5.41 10.07 4.32
N GLY A 5 -6.08 10.98 5.04
CA GLY A 5 -7.08 10.62 6.05
C GLY A 5 -8.30 9.95 5.44
N THR A 6 -8.78 10.46 4.31
CA THR A 6 -9.90 9.88 3.55
C THR A 6 -9.52 8.52 2.98
N TYR A 7 -8.33 8.40 2.38
CA TYR A 7 -7.81 7.13 1.87
C TYR A 7 -7.69 6.09 2.97
N ARG A 8 -7.12 6.44 4.14
CA ARG A 8 -7.02 5.54 5.29
C ARG A 8 -8.39 5.02 5.74
N ALA A 9 -9.39 5.90 5.85
CA ALA A 9 -10.75 5.50 6.23
C ALA A 9 -11.41 4.59 5.18
N TYR A 10 -11.13 4.83 3.89
CA TYR A 10 -11.53 3.94 2.81
C TYR A 10 -10.89 2.56 2.94
N VAL A 11 -9.57 2.48 3.10
CA VAL A 11 -8.83 1.21 3.29
C VAL A 11 -9.39 0.44 4.48
N GLU A 12 -9.62 1.12 5.60
CA GLU A 12 -10.20 0.50 6.80
C GLU A 12 -11.58 -0.13 6.51
N SER A 13 -12.44 0.60 5.79
CA SER A 13 -13.78 0.14 5.43
C SER A 13 -13.76 -1.01 4.42
N TYR A 14 -12.85 -0.96 3.45
CA TYR A 14 -12.66 -2.01 2.44
C TYR A 14 -12.21 -3.32 3.09
N LEU A 15 -11.20 -3.28 3.97
CA LEU A 15 -10.68 -4.48 4.63
C LEU A 15 -11.71 -5.10 5.59
N LYS A 16 -12.48 -4.28 6.33
CA LYS A 16 -13.58 -4.78 7.19
C LYS A 16 -14.69 -5.49 6.42
N GLN A 17 -14.86 -5.22 5.14
CA GLN A 17 -15.85 -5.88 4.29
C GLN A 17 -15.30 -7.15 3.60
N ASN A 18 -14.01 -7.43 3.75
CA ASN A 18 -13.40 -8.60 3.12
C ASN A 18 -13.61 -9.85 3.98
N SER A 19 -14.46 -10.76 3.50
CA SER A 19 -14.79 -12.02 4.19
C SER A 19 -13.61 -12.99 4.35
N ASN A 20 -12.48 -12.74 3.69
CA ASN A 20 -11.27 -13.55 3.84
C ASN A 20 -10.38 -13.07 5.00
N LEU A 21 -10.74 -11.96 5.66
CA LEU A 21 -10.01 -11.39 6.79
C LEU A 21 -10.76 -11.60 8.11
N ASN A 22 -10.01 -11.76 9.19
CA ASN A 22 -10.53 -11.82 10.56
C ASN A 22 -10.44 -10.46 11.24
N THR A 23 -11.28 -9.50 10.82
CA THR A 23 -11.25 -8.14 11.38
C THR A 23 -12.07 -7.97 12.65
N GLU A 24 -12.92 -8.95 12.98
CA GLU A 24 -13.87 -8.86 14.09
C GLU A 24 -13.31 -9.40 15.41
N THR A 25 -12.56 -10.50 15.36
CA THR A 25 -12.09 -11.20 16.56
C THR A 25 -10.59 -11.04 16.82
N MET A 26 -9.81 -10.68 15.79
CA MET A 26 -8.38 -10.47 15.91
C MET A 26 -8.02 -8.99 15.75
N THR A 27 -6.81 -8.65 16.17
CA THR A 27 -6.30 -7.27 16.09
C THR A 27 -6.34 -6.77 14.65
N PHE A 28 -6.97 -5.61 14.46
CA PHE A 28 -7.10 -4.95 13.17
C PHE A 28 -6.70 -3.47 13.30
N LEU A 29 -5.70 -3.04 12.53
CA LEU A 29 -5.26 -1.64 12.47
C LEU A 29 -5.01 -1.19 11.03
N VAL A 30 -5.43 0.04 10.73
CA VAL A 30 -4.98 0.80 9.57
C VAL A 30 -4.55 2.18 10.05
N ARG A 31 -3.24 2.42 10.12
CA ARG A 31 -2.68 3.64 10.71
C ARG A 31 -1.57 4.25 9.86
N GLN A 32 -1.37 5.55 10.05
CA GLN A 32 -0.20 6.24 9.50
C GLN A 32 0.99 5.99 10.43
N LEU A 33 2.16 5.77 9.84
CA LEU A 33 3.43 5.81 10.53
C LEU A 33 4.03 7.22 10.47
N PRO A 34 5.07 7.54 11.25
CA PRO A 34 5.78 8.80 11.14
C PRO A 34 6.23 9.07 9.71
N SER A 35 6.09 10.31 9.26
CA SER A 35 6.54 10.73 7.93
C SER A 35 8.06 10.57 7.77
N SER A 36 8.49 10.24 6.56
CA SER A 36 9.89 10.17 6.15
C SER A 36 10.10 10.92 4.82
N PRO A 37 11.34 11.05 4.32
CA PRO A 37 11.60 11.59 2.98
C PRO A 37 10.88 10.82 1.86
N GLU A 38 10.56 9.54 2.10
CA GLU A 38 9.82 8.65 1.20
C GLU A 38 8.29 8.84 1.27
N GLY A 39 7.81 9.80 2.08
CA GLY A 39 6.39 10.13 2.22
C GLY A 39 5.81 9.72 3.57
N VAL A 40 4.50 9.49 3.61
CA VAL A 40 3.78 9.08 4.83
C VAL A 40 3.36 7.62 4.69
N PRO A 41 4.04 6.68 5.37
CA PRO A 41 3.70 5.27 5.24
C PRO A 41 2.34 4.95 5.88
N LEU A 42 1.62 4.01 5.28
CA LEU A 42 0.39 3.45 5.82
C LEU A 42 0.66 2.00 6.25
N GLU A 43 0.51 1.72 7.54
CA GLU A 43 0.58 0.37 8.08
C GLU A 43 -0.81 -0.27 8.07
N ILE A 44 -0.87 -1.49 7.54
CA ILE A 44 -2.04 -2.36 7.54
C ILE A 44 -1.68 -3.59 8.36
N TYR A 45 -2.41 -3.81 9.45
CA TYR A 45 -2.24 -4.98 10.32
C TYR A 45 -3.58 -5.70 10.43
N THR A 46 -3.65 -6.92 9.91
CA THR A 46 -4.85 -7.75 9.90
C THR A 46 -4.48 -9.22 9.77
N PHE A 47 -5.43 -10.11 10.03
CA PHE A 47 -5.26 -11.56 9.90
C PHE A 47 -6.17 -12.11 8.81
N THR A 48 -5.72 -13.13 8.10
CA THR A 48 -6.53 -13.93 7.18
C THR A 48 -7.34 -14.99 7.94
N ASN A 49 -8.45 -15.44 7.36
CA ASN A 49 -9.25 -16.56 7.87
C ASN A 49 -8.66 -17.93 7.51
N THR A 50 -7.48 -17.96 6.90
CA THR A 50 -6.80 -19.17 6.41
C THR A 50 -5.30 -19.09 6.64
N THR A 51 -4.69 -20.26 6.78
CA THR A 51 -3.22 -20.46 6.83
C THR A 51 -2.69 -21.20 5.60
N GLU A 52 -3.57 -21.54 4.63
CA GLU A 52 -3.15 -22.14 3.36
C GLU A 52 -2.32 -21.15 2.55
N TRP A 53 -1.13 -21.58 2.12
CA TRP A 53 -0.11 -20.70 1.59
C TRP A 53 -0.56 -19.95 0.34
N GLU A 54 -1.07 -20.67 -0.66
CA GLU A 54 -1.50 -20.07 -1.93
C GLU A 54 -2.64 -19.08 -1.73
N ALA A 55 -3.61 -19.42 -0.87
CA ALA A 55 -4.73 -18.55 -0.56
C ALA A 55 -4.28 -17.29 0.20
N TYR A 56 -3.38 -17.45 1.17
CA TYR A 56 -2.79 -16.35 1.94
C TYR A 56 -2.05 -15.35 1.04
N GLU A 57 -1.21 -15.84 0.13
CA GLU A 57 -0.49 -15.00 -0.85
C GLU A 57 -1.45 -14.28 -1.80
N LYS A 58 -2.48 -14.98 -2.27
CA LYS A 58 -3.49 -14.39 -3.15
C LYS A 58 -4.26 -13.27 -2.46
N ILE A 59 -4.71 -13.48 -1.22
CA ILE A 59 -5.46 -12.46 -0.45
C ILE A 59 -4.61 -11.19 -0.29
N GLN A 60 -3.33 -11.32 0.04
CA GLN A 60 -2.44 -10.17 0.15
C GLN A 60 -2.28 -9.43 -1.18
N SER A 61 -2.05 -10.17 -2.26
CA SER A 61 -1.88 -9.60 -3.61
C SER A 61 -3.13 -8.83 -4.05
N ASP A 62 -4.32 -9.45 -3.91
CA ASP A 62 -5.60 -8.83 -4.26
C ASP A 62 -5.86 -7.54 -3.45
N ILE A 63 -5.47 -7.51 -2.17
CA ILE A 63 -5.56 -6.32 -1.33
C ILE A 63 -4.70 -5.20 -1.91
N PHE A 64 -3.40 -5.45 -2.14
CA PHE A 64 -2.50 -4.39 -2.61
C PHE A 64 -2.80 -3.93 -4.03
N ASP A 65 -3.21 -4.82 -4.93
CA ASP A 65 -3.65 -4.45 -6.28
C ASP A 65 -4.80 -3.44 -6.24
N HIS A 66 -5.81 -3.71 -5.41
CA HIS A 66 -6.94 -2.80 -5.23
C HIS A 66 -6.52 -1.46 -4.61
N LEU A 67 -5.71 -1.52 -3.55
CA LEU A 67 -5.22 -0.32 -2.86
C LEU A 67 -4.40 0.58 -3.78
N PHE A 68 -3.52 0.01 -4.60
CA PHE A 68 -2.75 0.78 -5.57
C PHE A 68 -3.61 1.35 -6.69
N ALA A 69 -4.58 0.57 -7.19
CA ALA A 69 -5.48 1.02 -8.26
C ALA A 69 -6.35 2.22 -7.83
N ILE A 70 -6.78 2.27 -6.57
CA ILE A 70 -7.71 3.30 -6.09
C ILE A 70 -7.00 4.59 -5.59
N LEU A 71 -5.70 4.55 -5.27
CA LEU A 71 -4.94 5.71 -4.77
C LEU A 71 -5.15 7.01 -5.57
N PRO A 72 -5.12 7.01 -6.93
CA PRO A 72 -5.31 8.23 -7.71
C PRO A 72 -6.68 8.90 -7.50
N LYS A 73 -7.72 8.15 -7.09
CA LYS A 73 -9.04 8.71 -6.77
C LYS A 73 -9.02 9.63 -5.55
N PHE A 74 -8.01 9.49 -4.69
CA PHE A 74 -7.79 10.34 -3.52
C PHE A 74 -6.75 11.45 -3.79
N GLY A 75 -6.26 11.58 -5.03
CA GLY A 75 -5.15 12.49 -5.34
C GLY A 75 -3.84 12.07 -4.67
N LEU A 76 -3.65 10.75 -4.47
CA LEU A 76 -2.45 10.17 -3.89
C LEU A 76 -1.72 9.32 -4.94
N ARG A 77 -0.44 9.06 -4.69
CA ARG A 77 0.45 8.27 -5.55
C ARG A 77 1.40 7.45 -4.68
N VAL A 78 1.74 6.25 -5.14
CA VAL A 78 2.70 5.38 -4.47
C VAL A 78 4.10 5.98 -4.61
N PHE A 79 4.85 5.98 -3.52
CA PHE A 79 6.28 6.23 -3.57
C PHE A 79 7.01 4.94 -4.01
N GLN A 80 7.90 5.07 -5.00
CA GLN A 80 8.75 3.99 -5.46
C GLN A 80 10.18 4.52 -5.47
N ASN A 81 11.08 3.90 -4.70
CA ASN A 81 12.49 4.26 -4.76
C ASN A 81 13.12 3.58 -5.99
N GLY A 82 13.35 4.36 -7.05
CA GLY A 82 13.82 3.85 -8.34
C GLY A 82 15.12 4.48 -8.86
N LEU A 83 15.85 5.27 -8.08
CA LEU A 83 16.87 6.15 -8.67
C LEU A 83 18.26 5.51 -8.86
N LEU A 84 18.70 4.60 -7.99
CA LEU A 84 20.07 4.06 -8.09
C LEU A 84 20.15 2.77 -8.94
N GLU A 85 19.18 1.88 -8.84
CA GLU A 85 19.19 0.64 -9.64
C GLU A 85 18.78 0.89 -11.09
N ALA A 86 17.84 1.80 -11.37
CA ALA A 86 17.47 2.10 -12.75
C ALA A 86 18.60 2.79 -13.53
N VAL A 87 19.42 3.60 -12.86
CA VAL A 87 20.62 4.23 -13.44
C VAL A 87 21.74 3.18 -13.63
N ALA A 88 21.96 2.31 -12.63
CA ALA A 88 22.96 1.25 -12.71
C ALA A 88 22.63 0.18 -13.76
N VAL A 89 21.35 -0.15 -13.96
CA VAL A 89 20.89 -1.15 -14.94
C VAL A 89 20.88 -0.59 -16.37
N LYS A 90 20.77 0.74 -16.56
CA LYS A 90 20.64 1.35 -17.89
C LYS A 90 21.90 2.03 -18.44
N ASN A 91 23.01 2.15 -17.70
CA ASN A 91 24.22 2.89 -18.14
C ASN A 91 23.89 4.26 -18.77
N LEU A 92 22.83 4.93 -18.31
CA LEU A 92 22.45 6.22 -18.85
C LEU A 92 23.28 7.31 -18.15
N PRO A 93 23.93 8.21 -18.89
CA PRO A 93 24.67 9.31 -18.28
C PRO A 93 23.71 10.21 -17.51
N PHE A 94 24.17 10.67 -16.35
CA PHE A 94 23.43 11.44 -15.34
C PHE A 94 22.72 12.71 -15.88
N ASN A 95 23.06 13.15 -17.10
CA ASN A 95 22.70 14.44 -17.68
C ASN A 95 21.36 14.43 -18.45
N GLN A 96 20.54 13.37 -18.32
CA GLN A 96 19.25 13.25 -19.04
C GLN A 96 18.02 13.12 -18.11
N LEU A 97 18.11 13.57 -16.86
CA LEU A 97 17.05 13.37 -15.85
C LEU A 97 16.31 14.65 -15.41
N ASP A 98 16.46 15.77 -16.12
CA ASP A 98 15.68 16.98 -15.87
C ASP A 98 14.70 17.25 -17.04
N GLU A 99 13.48 16.72 -16.92
CA GLU A 99 12.19 17.33 -17.30
C GLU A 99 11.01 16.57 -16.65
#